data_AF-A0A819FXF1-F1
#
_entry.id   AF-A0A819FXF1-F1
#
_cell.length_a   1.000
_cell.length_b   1.000
_cell.length_c   1.000
_cell.angle_alpha   90.00
_cell.angle_beta   90.00
_cell.angle_gamma   90.00
#
_symmetry.space_group_name_H-M   'P 1'
#
loop_
_entity.id
_entity.type
_entity.pdbx_description
1 polymer ?
#
loop_
_entity_poly.entity_id
_entity_poly.type
_entity_poly.pdbx_seq_one_letter_code
_entity_poly.pdbx_strand_id
1 'polypeptide(L)'
;MKLDEVVATIPTVGFNVETVEFKNIRMTAWDAGGSDKNRSLWRHYYQNTRAIVFVVDSNDRERINDASEQLHSMLIEDELRDIPVVVLANKQDLLNAMSPSELTDKLGLEKLTPNRKWYIQATVATQKQGLWEGFEWLADVLVNRNTFEAVLWAFWNNNNFQQDVLHTVNLGDDTKATAAIYDQMAGAYYGYDRIPIQWVNQLYANKLISCTAEWLYFILDRNSKIDEKT
;
A
#
# COMPACT_ATOMS: atom_id res chain seq x y z
N MET A 1 -14.38 16.83 10.43
CA MET A 1 -15.66 17.55 10.27
C MET A 1 -16.76 16.50 10.13
N LYS A 2 -17.92 16.70 10.77
CA LYS A 2 -19.05 15.75 10.74
C LYS A 2 -19.59 15.64 9.32
N LEU A 3 -19.76 14.40 8.87
CA LEU A 3 -19.92 13.98 7.48
C LEU A 3 -21.34 14.23 6.91
N ASP A 4 -21.97 15.39 7.13
CA ASP A 4 -23.43 15.51 6.88
C ASP A 4 -23.98 16.84 6.33
N GLU A 5 -23.20 17.63 5.59
CA GLU A 5 -23.78 18.72 4.78
C GLU A 5 -23.36 18.63 3.31
N VAL A 6 -24.36 18.51 2.43
CA VAL A 6 -24.19 18.69 0.99
C VAL A 6 -24.08 20.19 0.73
N VAL A 7 -22.86 20.69 0.59
CA VAL A 7 -22.59 22.08 0.23
C VAL A 7 -22.55 22.20 -1.29
N ALA A 8 -23.34 23.12 -1.85
CA ALA A 8 -23.31 23.46 -3.26
C ALA A 8 -21.91 24.01 -3.63
N THR A 9 -21.20 23.34 -4.55
CA THR A 9 -19.84 23.72 -4.92
C THR A 9 -19.85 24.94 -5.85
N ILE A 10 -19.26 26.03 -5.40
CA ILE A 10 -18.88 27.19 -6.23
C ILE A 10 -17.62 26.78 -7.01
N PRO A 11 -17.48 27.09 -8.32
CA PRO A 11 -16.25 26.84 -9.07
C PRO A 11 -15.04 27.41 -8.32
N THR A 12 -14.06 26.56 -7.99
CA THR A 12 -12.95 26.94 -7.11
C THR A 12 -12.02 27.94 -7.79
N VAL A 13 -12.03 29.18 -7.30
CA VAL A 13 -11.11 30.27 -7.69
C VAL A 13 -9.78 30.19 -6.88
N GLY A 14 -9.56 29.10 -6.14
CA GLY A 14 -8.37 28.89 -5.31
C GLY A 14 -8.23 27.45 -4.80
N PHE A 15 -7.12 27.23 -4.10
CA PHE A 15 -6.62 25.94 -3.61
C PHE A 15 -7.32 25.50 -2.31
N ASN A 16 -7.85 24.26 -2.25
CA ASN A 16 -8.43 23.69 -1.03
C ASN A 16 -7.64 22.44 -0.60
N VAL A 17 -7.27 22.38 0.67
CA VAL A 17 -6.54 21.26 1.29
C VAL A 17 -7.49 20.60 2.27
N GLU A 18 -7.92 19.38 2.00
CA GLU A 18 -8.74 18.63 2.94
C GLU A 18 -8.00 17.38 3.38
N THR A 19 -7.84 17.23 4.70
CA THR A 19 -7.31 16.01 5.30
C THR A 19 -8.48 15.12 5.69
N VAL A 20 -8.62 13.98 5.04
CA VAL A 20 -9.62 12.95 5.35
C VAL A 20 -8.89 11.78 5.98
N GLU A 21 -9.34 11.36 7.16
CA GLU A 21 -8.88 10.12 7.78
C GLU A 21 -9.85 8.99 7.41
N PHE A 22 -9.32 7.92 6.81
CA PHE A 22 -10.06 6.72 6.44
C PHE A 22 -9.31 5.50 6.96
N LYS A 23 -9.96 4.72 7.85
CA LYS A 23 -9.28 3.67 8.64
C LYS A 23 -8.03 4.26 9.34
N ASN A 24 -6.85 3.68 9.13
CA ASN A 24 -5.57 4.14 9.68
C ASN A 24 -4.78 5.03 8.70
N ILE A 25 -5.39 5.47 7.60
CA ILE A 25 -4.73 6.26 6.56
C ILE A 25 -5.22 7.71 6.66
N ARG A 26 -4.26 8.63 6.79
CA ARG A 26 -4.49 10.06 6.64
C ARG A 26 -4.25 10.44 5.18
N MET A 27 -5.31 10.83 4.50
CA MET A 27 -5.28 11.29 3.12
C MET A 27 -5.32 12.81 3.11
N THR A 28 -4.32 13.45 2.50
CA THR A 28 -4.38 14.88 2.19
C THR A 28 -4.78 15.01 0.73
N ALA A 29 -6.02 15.44 0.51
CA ALA A 29 -6.54 15.72 -0.82
C ALA A 29 -6.25 17.18 -1.17
N TRP A 30 -5.79 17.40 -2.40
CA TRP A 30 -5.52 18.73 -2.94
C TRP A 30 -6.49 18.96 -4.10
N ASP A 31 -7.39 19.94 -4.00
CA ASP A 31 -8.25 20.33 -5.11
C ASP A 31 -7.42 21.13 -6.12
N ALA A 32 -7.03 20.44 -7.18
CA ALA A 32 -6.27 20.96 -8.29
C ALA A 32 -7.23 21.36 -9.40
N GLY A 33 -7.78 22.58 -9.34
CA GLY A 33 -8.64 23.10 -10.41
C GLY A 33 -7.97 22.99 -11.78
N GLY A 34 -8.67 22.44 -12.77
CA GLY A 34 -8.12 22.02 -14.08
C GLY A 34 -7.63 23.12 -15.04
N SER A 35 -7.49 24.36 -14.57
CA SER A 35 -6.93 25.47 -15.37
C SER A 35 -5.40 25.38 -15.44
N ASP A 36 -4.81 25.74 -16.58
CA ASP A 36 -3.36 25.63 -16.84
C ASP A 36 -2.50 26.33 -15.78
N LYS A 37 -3.01 27.40 -15.16
CA LYS A 37 -2.30 28.18 -14.13
C LYS A 37 -2.10 27.45 -12.81
N ASN A 38 -2.96 26.47 -12.48
CA ASN A 38 -2.85 25.71 -11.24
C ASN A 38 -1.99 24.45 -11.38
N ARG A 39 -1.71 24.02 -12.62
CA ARG A 39 -0.95 22.78 -12.90
C ARG A 39 0.53 22.88 -12.50
N SER A 40 1.12 24.08 -12.49
CA SER A 40 2.50 24.27 -12.02
C SER A 40 2.68 23.97 -10.52
N LEU A 41 1.59 24.09 -9.74
CA LEU A 41 1.63 23.87 -8.29
C LEU A 41 1.59 22.38 -7.92
N TRP A 42 1.17 21.50 -8.83
CA TRP A 42 1.04 20.07 -8.54
C TRP A 42 2.36 19.45 -8.11
N ARG A 43 3.47 19.90 -8.73
CA ARG A 43 4.83 19.44 -8.42
C ARG A 43 5.23 19.65 -6.96
N HIS A 44 4.64 20.62 -6.26
CA HIS A 44 4.90 20.83 -4.83
C HIS A 44 4.31 19.74 -3.94
N TYR A 45 3.38 18.93 -4.46
CA TYR A 45 2.67 17.90 -3.71
C TYR A 45 3.11 16.48 -4.03
N TYR A 46 3.94 16.28 -5.07
CA TYR A 46 4.35 14.93 -5.46
C TYR A 46 5.22 14.25 -4.41
N GLN A 47 6.06 15.03 -3.72
CA GLN A 47 6.90 14.52 -2.64
C GLN A 47 6.05 13.91 -1.52
N ASN A 48 6.39 12.68 -1.12
CA ASN A 48 5.70 11.90 -0.10
C ASN A 48 4.23 11.53 -0.42
N THR A 49 3.79 11.68 -1.67
CA THR A 49 2.50 11.11 -2.09
C THR A 49 2.59 9.58 -2.01
N ARG A 50 1.55 8.93 -1.45
CA ARG A 50 1.48 7.46 -1.34
C ARG A 50 0.46 6.82 -2.28
N ALA A 51 -0.55 7.58 -2.69
CA ALA A 51 -1.58 7.19 -3.65
C ALA A 51 -2.11 8.42 -4.37
N ILE A 52 -2.66 8.21 -5.55
CA ILE A 52 -3.34 9.24 -6.34
C ILE A 52 -4.82 8.87 -6.44
N VAL A 53 -5.70 9.82 -6.14
CA VAL A 53 -7.13 9.74 -6.45
C VAL A 53 -7.40 10.72 -7.59
N PHE A 54 -7.74 10.20 -8.76
CA PHE A 54 -8.02 10.97 -9.96
C PHE A 54 -9.52 10.96 -10.25
N VAL A 55 -10.19 12.09 -10.08
CA VAL A 55 -11.65 12.19 -10.27
C VAL A 55 -11.96 12.66 -11.68
N VAL A 56 -12.81 11.92 -12.37
CA VAL A 56 -13.22 12.24 -13.75
C VAL A 56 -14.71 12.52 -13.78
N ASP A 57 -15.10 13.64 -14.39
CA ASP A 57 -16.49 13.90 -14.76
C ASP A 57 -16.88 12.99 -15.93
N SER A 58 -17.63 11.93 -15.65
CA SER A 58 -17.98 10.93 -16.67
C SER A 58 -18.94 11.48 -17.72
N ASN A 59 -19.65 12.58 -17.45
CA ASN A 59 -20.57 13.20 -18.40
C ASN A 59 -19.88 14.20 -19.33
N ASP A 60 -18.65 14.62 -19.02
CA ASP A 60 -17.87 15.53 -19.84
C ASP A 60 -17.02 14.80 -20.87
N ARG A 61 -17.66 14.42 -21.97
CA ARG A 61 -17.03 13.68 -23.07
C ARG A 61 -16.04 14.53 -23.87
N GLU A 62 -16.15 15.85 -23.84
CA GLU A 62 -15.30 16.75 -24.63
C GLU A 62 -13.91 16.88 -23.99
N ARG A 63 -13.83 16.94 -22.66
CA ARG A 63 -12.57 17.13 -21.91
C ARG A 63 -11.85 15.84 -21.53
N ILE A 64 -12.33 14.67 -21.98
CA ILE A 64 -11.75 13.39 -21.58
C ILE A 64 -10.32 13.19 -22.11
N ASN A 65 -10.02 13.71 -23.30
CA ASN A 65 -8.67 13.64 -23.86
C ASN A 65 -7.70 14.49 -23.03
N ASP A 66 -8.12 15.70 -22.65
CA ASP A 66 -7.34 16.58 -21.76
C ASP A 66 -7.08 15.93 -20.40
N ALA A 67 -8.08 15.22 -19.85
CA ALA A 67 -7.94 14.47 -18.61
C ALA A 67 -6.94 13.31 -18.73
N SER A 68 -6.95 12.61 -19.87
CA SER A 68 -5.98 11.55 -20.19
C SER A 68 -4.56 12.11 -20.26
N GLU A 69 -4.34 13.20 -20.99
CA GLU A 69 -3.03 13.86 -21.09
C GLU A 69 -2.53 14.35 -19.72
N GLN A 70 -3.40 14.89 -18.89
CA GLN A 70 -3.05 15.32 -17.52
C GLN A 70 -2.67 14.15 -16.63
N LEU A 71 -3.43 13.05 -16.70
CA LEU A 71 -3.11 11.84 -15.93
C LEU A 71 -1.72 11.32 -16.33
N HIS A 72 -1.48 11.10 -17.62
CA HIS A 72 -0.20 10.54 -18.10
C HIS A 72 0.98 11.48 -17.86
N SER A 73 0.82 12.80 -18.08
CA SER A 73 1.89 13.77 -17.80
C SER A 73 2.29 13.80 -16.33
N MET A 74 1.33 13.70 -15.42
CA MET A 74 1.59 13.59 -13.99
C MET A 74 2.29 12.26 -13.65
N LEU A 75 1.85 11.13 -14.21
CA LEU A 75 2.39 9.81 -13.88
C LEU A 75 3.80 9.54 -14.43
N ILE A 76 4.32 10.40 -15.31
CA ILE A 76 5.70 10.34 -15.81
C ILE A 76 6.71 10.90 -14.79
N GLU A 77 6.28 11.78 -13.89
CA GLU A 77 7.14 12.44 -12.92
C GLU A 77 7.75 11.40 -11.94
N ASP A 78 9.04 11.54 -11.67
CA ASP A 78 9.84 10.53 -10.96
C ASP A 78 9.31 10.24 -9.55
N GLU A 79 8.85 11.28 -8.85
CA GLU A 79 8.25 11.17 -7.52
C GLU A 79 6.98 10.34 -7.50
N LEU A 80 6.31 10.19 -8.65
CA LEU A 80 5.04 9.48 -8.76
C LEU A 80 5.17 8.12 -9.44
N ARG A 81 6.35 7.66 -9.88
CA ARG A 81 6.54 6.52 -10.80
C ARG A 81 5.84 5.21 -10.40
N ASP A 82 5.81 4.88 -9.10
CA ASP A 82 5.29 3.58 -8.60
C ASP A 82 4.02 3.72 -7.75
N ILE A 83 3.43 4.91 -7.74
CA ILE A 83 2.30 5.22 -6.86
C ILE A 83 1.00 4.59 -7.37
N PRO A 84 0.22 3.88 -6.54
CA PRO A 84 -1.08 3.36 -6.96
C PRO A 84 -2.07 4.49 -7.29
N VAL A 85 -2.90 4.26 -8.30
CA VAL A 85 -3.88 5.24 -8.79
C VAL A 85 -5.30 4.67 -8.69
N VAL A 86 -6.21 5.40 -8.04
CA VAL A 86 -7.65 5.17 -8.20
C VAL A 86 -8.26 6.25 -9.06
N VAL A 87 -8.99 5.83 -10.09
CA VAL A 87 -9.82 6.70 -10.90
C VAL A 87 -11.25 6.63 -10.39
N LEU A 88 -11.81 7.75 -9.96
CA LEU A 88 -13.23 7.86 -9.61
C LEU A 88 -14.00 8.37 -10.83
N ALA A 89 -14.72 7.46 -11.49
CA ALA A 89 -15.63 7.78 -12.57
C ALA A 89 -16.90 8.41 -11.98
N ASN A 90 -16.91 9.72 -11.82
CA ASN A 90 -17.95 10.46 -11.09
C ASN A 90 -19.10 10.90 -12.01
N LYS A 91 -20.26 11.21 -11.41
CA LYS A 91 -21.51 11.61 -12.08
C LYS A 91 -22.17 10.51 -12.89
N GLN A 92 -22.09 9.27 -12.42
CA GLN A 92 -22.73 8.10 -13.06
C GLN A 92 -24.26 8.14 -13.02
N ASP A 93 -24.85 9.09 -12.30
CA ASP A 93 -26.28 9.37 -12.28
C ASP A 93 -26.80 10.08 -13.55
N LEU A 94 -25.90 10.61 -14.38
CA LEU A 94 -26.26 11.34 -15.60
C LEU A 94 -26.39 10.41 -16.81
N LEU A 95 -27.40 10.66 -17.64
CA LEU A 95 -27.77 9.78 -18.77
C LEU A 95 -26.64 9.53 -19.79
N ASN A 96 -25.75 10.51 -19.99
CA ASN A 96 -24.66 10.43 -20.96
C ASN A 96 -23.30 10.10 -20.32
N ALA A 97 -23.29 9.71 -19.04
CA ALA A 97 -22.07 9.34 -18.33
C ALA A 97 -21.35 8.18 -19.05
N MET A 98 -20.05 8.36 -19.28
CA MET A 98 -19.16 7.31 -19.76
C MET A 98 -19.06 6.21 -18.70
N SER A 99 -19.23 4.96 -19.12
CA SER A 99 -19.06 3.82 -18.21
C SER A 99 -17.59 3.70 -17.74
N PRO A 100 -17.31 3.00 -16.62
CA PRO A 100 -15.93 2.71 -16.22
C PRO A 100 -15.11 2.01 -17.30
N SER A 101 -15.74 1.13 -18.10
CA SER A 101 -15.08 0.47 -19.24
C SER A 101 -14.68 1.50 -20.30
N GLU A 102 -15.60 2.39 -20.68
CA GLU A 102 -15.33 3.42 -21.69
C GLU A 102 -14.24 4.40 -21.21
N LEU A 103 -14.24 4.76 -19.93
CA LEU A 103 -13.21 5.61 -19.33
C LEU A 103 -11.85 4.91 -19.25
N THR A 104 -11.83 3.60 -18.99
CA THR A 104 -10.59 2.80 -18.99
C THR A 104 -9.89 2.91 -20.34
N ASP A 105 -10.65 2.76 -21.43
CA ASP A 105 -10.13 2.86 -22.79
C ASP A 105 -9.64 4.28 -23.10
N LYS A 106 -10.47 5.30 -22.84
CA LYS A 106 -10.17 6.69 -23.17
C LYS A 106 -9.01 7.29 -22.37
N LEU A 107 -8.89 6.92 -21.09
CA LEU A 107 -7.76 7.30 -20.25
C LEU A 107 -6.53 6.42 -20.51
N GLY A 108 -6.68 5.32 -21.25
CA GLY A 108 -5.59 4.39 -21.54
C GLY A 108 -4.98 3.77 -20.28
N LEU A 109 -5.82 3.42 -19.30
CA LEU A 109 -5.35 2.89 -18.00
C LEU A 109 -4.62 1.56 -18.13
N GLU A 110 -4.97 0.75 -19.13
CA GLU A 110 -4.27 -0.51 -19.41
C GLU A 110 -2.78 -0.33 -19.70
N LYS A 111 -2.38 0.84 -20.23
CA LYS A 111 -0.98 1.17 -20.49
C LYS A 111 -0.15 1.36 -19.21
N LEU A 112 -0.80 1.55 -18.06
CA LEU A 112 -0.15 1.67 -16.76
C LEU A 112 0.32 0.30 -16.24
N THR A 113 -0.30 -0.78 -16.70
CA THR A 113 0.08 -2.17 -16.40
C THR A 113 1.28 -2.57 -17.28
N PRO A 114 2.28 -3.32 -16.76
CA PRO A 114 2.36 -3.93 -15.43
C PRO A 114 3.00 -3.06 -14.35
N ASN A 115 3.51 -1.88 -14.70
CA ASN A 115 4.40 -1.11 -13.80
C ASN A 115 3.66 -0.48 -12.62
N ARG A 116 2.35 -0.22 -12.75
CA ARG A 116 1.58 0.51 -11.74
C ARG A 116 0.26 -0.17 -11.44
N LYS A 117 -0.07 -0.31 -10.15
CA LYS A 117 -1.40 -0.73 -9.69
C LYS A 117 -2.41 0.38 -9.93
N TRP A 118 -3.54 0.05 -10.53
CA TRP A 118 -4.63 1.00 -10.74
C TRP A 118 -5.99 0.33 -10.55
N TYR A 119 -6.99 1.14 -10.23
CA TYR A 119 -8.38 0.72 -10.16
C TYR A 119 -9.31 1.85 -10.57
N ILE A 120 -10.45 1.51 -11.17
CA ILE A 120 -11.47 2.47 -11.55
C ILE A 120 -12.79 2.12 -10.87
N GLN A 121 -13.42 3.11 -10.27
CA GLN A 121 -14.64 2.95 -9.50
C GLN A 121 -15.72 3.92 -10.01
N ALA A 122 -16.89 3.38 -10.36
CA ALA A 122 -18.09 4.18 -10.64
C ALA A 122 -18.53 4.88 -9.36
N THR A 123 -18.83 6.19 -9.46
CA THR A 123 -19.20 7.01 -8.30
C THR A 123 -20.29 8.03 -8.61
N VAL A 124 -21.07 8.35 -7.58
CA VAL A 124 -21.99 9.49 -7.55
C VAL A 124 -21.71 10.25 -6.26
N ALA A 125 -20.80 11.23 -6.34
CA ALA A 125 -20.29 11.93 -5.15
C ALA A 125 -21.40 12.62 -4.33
N THR A 126 -22.42 13.17 -5.00
CA THR A 126 -23.58 13.82 -4.35
C THR A 126 -24.39 12.85 -3.47
N GLN A 127 -24.36 11.57 -3.80
CA GLN A 127 -25.04 10.49 -3.07
C GLN A 127 -24.05 9.64 -2.25
N LYS A 128 -22.76 10.01 -2.25
CA LYS A 128 -21.65 9.26 -1.63
C LYS A 128 -21.52 7.80 -2.11
N GLN A 129 -22.07 7.46 -3.27
CA GLN A 129 -22.05 6.09 -3.81
C GLN A 129 -20.72 5.79 -4.49
N GLY A 130 -20.20 4.58 -4.28
CA GLY A 130 -18.96 4.10 -4.90
C GLY A 130 -17.67 4.66 -4.28
N LEU A 131 -17.76 5.71 -3.45
CA LEU A 131 -16.59 6.32 -2.83
C LEU A 131 -15.91 5.33 -1.88
N TRP A 132 -16.70 4.61 -1.07
CA TRP A 132 -16.19 3.66 -0.10
C TRP A 132 -15.34 2.58 -0.77
N GLU A 133 -15.84 2.00 -1.85
CA GLU A 133 -15.20 0.91 -2.60
C GLU A 133 -13.87 1.36 -3.21
N GLY A 134 -13.81 2.59 -3.75
CA GLY A 134 -12.58 3.17 -4.27
C GLY A 134 -11.52 3.40 -3.19
N PHE A 135 -11.94 3.93 -2.03
CA PHE A 135 -11.03 4.14 -0.89
C PHE A 135 -10.65 2.84 -0.17
N GLU A 136 -11.53 1.84 -0.18
CA GLU A 136 -11.25 0.51 0.35
C GLU A 136 -10.18 -0.18 -0.49
N TRP A 137 -10.28 -0.14 -1.82
CA TRP A 137 -9.22 -0.64 -2.68
C TRP A 137 -7.88 0.07 -2.43
N LEU A 138 -7.90 1.40 -2.28
CA LEU A 138 -6.68 2.14 -1.92
C LEU A 138 -6.15 1.69 -0.57
N ALA A 139 -7.02 1.54 0.42
CA ALA A 139 -6.61 1.06 1.73
C ALA A 139 -5.99 -0.32 1.63
N ASP A 140 -6.55 -1.25 0.87
CA ASP A 140 -5.99 -2.60 0.72
C ASP A 140 -4.66 -2.60 -0.05
N VAL A 141 -4.48 -1.68 -1.00
CA VAL A 141 -3.22 -1.54 -1.75
C VAL A 141 -2.14 -0.82 -0.93
N LEU A 142 -2.52 0.13 -0.08
CA LEU A 142 -1.62 0.91 0.76
C LEU A 142 -1.31 0.23 2.09
N VAL A 143 -2.29 -0.47 2.65
CA VAL A 143 -2.16 -1.45 3.72
C VAL A 143 -1.71 -2.75 3.06
N ASN A 144 -0.51 -2.71 2.48
CA ASN A 144 0.29 -3.93 2.47
C ASN A 144 0.40 -4.36 3.93
N ARG A 145 0.00 -5.60 4.22
CA ARG A 145 -0.09 -6.15 5.58
C ARG A 145 1.13 -5.73 6.37
N ASN A 146 0.89 -5.04 7.49
CA ASN A 146 1.93 -4.73 8.46
C ASN A 146 2.85 -5.94 8.57
N THR A 147 4.16 -5.76 8.55
CA THR A 147 5.13 -6.85 8.67
C THR A 147 4.71 -7.89 9.72
N PHE A 148 4.12 -7.43 10.83
CA PHE A 148 3.56 -8.28 11.87
C PHE A 148 2.34 -9.13 11.43
N GLU A 149 1.38 -8.56 10.70
CA GLU A 149 0.22 -9.28 10.17
C GLU A 149 0.60 -10.26 9.05
N ALA A 150 1.57 -9.91 8.21
CA ALA A 150 2.12 -10.83 7.20
C ALA A 150 2.76 -12.05 7.87
N VAL A 151 3.56 -11.82 8.92
CA VAL A 151 4.17 -12.87 9.75
C VAL A 151 3.11 -13.72 10.44
N LEU A 152 2.13 -13.12 11.11
CA LEU A 152 1.08 -13.85 11.82
C LEU A 152 0.21 -14.69 10.89
N TRP A 153 -0.16 -14.16 9.72
CA TRP A 153 -0.98 -14.89 8.77
C TRP A 153 -0.24 -16.09 8.17
N ALA A 154 1.04 -15.93 7.81
CA ALA A 154 1.84 -17.03 7.28
C ALA A 154 2.04 -18.12 8.35
N PHE A 155 2.33 -17.70 9.59
CA PHE A 155 2.52 -18.60 10.72
C PHE A 155 1.26 -19.37 11.11
N TRP A 156 0.07 -18.76 11.02
CA TRP A 156 -1.17 -19.40 11.46
C TRP A 156 -1.77 -20.38 10.44
N ASN A 157 -1.52 -20.17 9.14
CA ASN A 157 -2.21 -20.92 8.09
C ASN A 157 -1.38 -22.06 7.50
N ASN A 158 -0.10 -22.15 7.83
CA ASN A 158 0.81 -23.13 7.29
C ASN A 158 1.64 -23.78 8.42
N ASN A 159 2.02 -25.04 8.20
CA ASN A 159 2.79 -25.83 9.17
C ASN A 159 4.23 -26.12 8.70
N ASN A 160 4.76 -25.31 7.78
CA ASN A 160 6.05 -25.59 7.13
C ASN A 160 6.93 -24.33 7.06
N PHE A 161 7.92 -24.30 7.95
CA PHE A 161 8.94 -23.25 8.07
C PHE A 161 9.48 -22.74 6.73
N GLN A 162 9.81 -23.64 5.80
CA GLN A 162 10.42 -23.23 4.53
C GLN A 162 9.44 -22.44 3.65
N GLN A 163 8.19 -22.89 3.55
CA GLN A 163 7.17 -22.18 2.77
C GLN A 163 6.80 -20.86 3.44
N ASP A 164 6.79 -20.84 4.77
CA ASP A 164 6.33 -19.70 5.55
C ASP A 164 7.30 -18.54 5.54
N VAL A 165 8.61 -18.79 5.63
CA VAL A 165 9.64 -17.75 5.43
C VAL A 165 9.49 -17.13 4.04
N LEU A 166 9.35 -17.96 2.99
CA LEU A 166 9.23 -17.51 1.60
C LEU A 166 7.97 -16.68 1.37
N HIS A 167 6.82 -17.12 1.90
CA HIS A 167 5.57 -16.38 1.81
C HIS A 167 5.64 -15.06 2.58
N THR A 168 6.20 -15.08 3.80
CA THR A 168 6.28 -13.90 4.67
C THR A 168 7.18 -12.82 4.06
N VAL A 169 8.34 -13.20 3.52
CA VAL A 169 9.27 -12.28 2.85
C VAL A 169 8.66 -11.67 1.58
N ASN A 170 7.86 -12.43 0.84
CA ASN A 170 7.18 -11.93 -0.36
C ASN A 170 5.95 -11.04 -0.04
N LEU A 171 5.40 -11.15 1.17
CA LEU A 171 4.19 -10.43 1.60
C LEU A 171 4.48 -9.17 2.44
N GLY A 172 5.67 -9.04 3.03
CA GLY A 172 6.01 -7.90 3.89
C GLY A 172 6.70 -6.75 3.16
N ASP A 173 6.47 -5.52 3.62
CA ASP A 173 7.03 -4.29 3.04
C ASP A 173 8.57 -4.17 3.16
N ASP A 174 9.14 -4.63 4.27
CA ASP A 174 10.58 -4.70 4.49
C ASP A 174 11.01 -6.15 4.67
N THR A 175 11.67 -6.72 3.66
CA THR A 175 12.20 -8.09 3.69
C THR A 175 13.06 -8.36 4.92
N LYS A 176 13.87 -7.40 5.39
CA LYS A 176 14.79 -7.59 6.53
C LYS A 176 14.03 -7.61 7.85
N ALA A 177 13.16 -6.62 8.07
CA ALA A 177 12.33 -6.58 9.28
C ALA A 177 11.37 -7.78 9.32
N THR A 178 10.77 -8.12 8.18
CA THR A 178 9.84 -9.24 8.03
C THR A 178 10.50 -10.59 8.29
N ALA A 179 11.69 -10.83 7.73
CA ALA A 179 12.46 -12.03 8.02
C ALA A 179 12.86 -12.10 9.50
N ALA A 180 13.33 -10.99 10.10
CA ALA A 180 13.78 -10.98 11.49
C ALA A 180 12.65 -11.26 12.50
N ILE A 181 11.44 -10.73 12.27
CA ILE A 181 10.28 -11.00 13.13
C ILE A 181 9.79 -12.44 12.94
N TYR A 182 9.73 -12.92 11.70
CA TYR A 182 9.37 -14.31 11.42
C TYR A 182 10.35 -15.28 12.07
N ASP A 183 11.67 -15.07 11.91
CA ASP A 183 12.72 -15.94 12.45
C ASP A 183 12.65 -16.07 13.98
N GLN A 184 12.32 -14.98 14.69
CA GLN A 184 12.14 -15.02 16.14
C GLN A 184 10.92 -15.86 16.54
N MET A 185 9.78 -15.67 15.88
CA MET A 185 8.56 -16.44 16.17
C MET A 185 8.73 -17.91 15.81
N ALA A 186 9.29 -18.18 14.63
CA ALA A 186 9.50 -19.52 14.12
C ALA A 186 10.55 -20.28 14.94
N GLY A 187 11.62 -19.60 15.38
CA GLY A 187 12.60 -20.14 16.32
C GLY A 187 11.99 -20.50 17.68
N ALA A 188 11.09 -19.66 18.20
CA ALA A 188 10.39 -19.93 19.46
C ALA A 188 9.38 -21.09 19.36
N TYR A 189 8.71 -21.23 18.22
CA TYR A 189 7.63 -22.21 18.05
C TYR A 189 8.12 -23.57 17.51
N TYR A 190 8.94 -23.56 16.46
CA TYR A 190 9.41 -24.80 15.83
C TYR A 190 10.73 -25.30 16.43
N GLY A 191 11.50 -24.43 17.06
CA GLY A 191 12.84 -24.76 17.57
C GLY A 191 13.88 -24.95 16.46
N TYR A 192 15.13 -25.13 16.87
CA TYR A 192 16.28 -25.29 15.98
C TYR A 192 16.14 -26.49 15.02
N ASP A 193 15.60 -27.61 15.51
CA ASP A 193 15.56 -28.90 14.81
C ASP A 193 14.68 -28.91 13.55
N ARG A 194 13.88 -27.86 13.35
CA ARG A 194 12.95 -27.72 12.21
C ARG A 194 13.48 -26.80 11.11
N ILE A 195 14.63 -26.15 11.32
CA ILE A 195 15.29 -25.38 10.27
C ILE A 195 15.85 -26.37 9.22
N PRO A 196 15.60 -26.17 7.91
CA PRO A 196 16.14 -27.06 6.88
C PRO A 196 17.66 -27.23 7.00
N ILE A 197 18.12 -28.47 7.18
CA ILE A 197 19.54 -28.79 7.41
C ILE A 197 20.45 -28.27 6.28
N GLN A 198 19.93 -28.22 5.06
CA GLN A 198 20.62 -27.68 3.89
C GLN A 198 20.95 -26.18 4.03
N TRP A 199 20.11 -25.40 4.72
CA TRP A 199 20.35 -23.98 4.98
C TRP A 199 21.38 -23.81 6.09
N VAL A 200 21.27 -24.61 7.15
CA VAL A 200 22.23 -24.63 8.26
C VAL A 200 23.64 -24.95 7.75
N ASN A 201 23.77 -25.96 6.89
CA ASN A 201 25.06 -26.41 6.33
C ASN A 201 25.70 -25.41 5.36
N GLN A 202 24.94 -24.45 4.83
CA GLN A 202 25.44 -23.41 3.91
C GLN A 202 25.96 -22.17 4.64
N LEU A 203 25.80 -22.07 5.95
CA LEU A 203 26.32 -20.94 6.73
C LEU A 203 27.86 -20.94 6.70
N TYR A 204 28.44 -19.88 6.14
CA TYR A 204 29.89 -19.70 5.94
C TYR A 204 30.74 -19.94 7.21
N ALA A 205 30.18 -19.70 8.40
CA ALA A 205 30.85 -19.88 9.68
C ALA A 205 30.13 -20.87 10.61
N ASN A 206 29.40 -21.85 10.08
CA ASN A 206 28.55 -22.78 10.85
C ASN A 206 29.24 -23.33 12.11
N LYS A 207 30.43 -23.93 11.98
CA LYS A 207 31.16 -24.49 13.13
C LYS A 207 31.46 -23.47 14.22
N LEU A 208 31.90 -22.26 13.83
CA LEU A 208 32.21 -21.20 14.78
C LEU A 208 30.95 -20.71 15.49
N ILE A 209 29.85 -20.54 14.74
CA ILE A 209 28.56 -20.12 15.27
C ILE A 209 28.03 -21.16 16.26
N SER A 210 28.03 -22.44 15.90
CA SER A 210 27.57 -23.52 16.77
C SER A 210 28.40 -23.63 18.05
N CYS A 211 29.73 -23.66 17.96
CA CYS A 211 30.58 -23.71 19.14
C CYS A 211 30.39 -22.48 20.05
N THR A 212 30.20 -21.30 19.47
CA THR A 212 29.95 -20.08 20.25
C THR A 212 28.59 -20.12 20.93
N ALA A 213 27.55 -20.60 20.25
CA ALA A 213 26.21 -20.74 20.81
C ALA A 213 26.18 -21.76 21.96
N GLU A 214 26.82 -22.92 21.81
CA GLU A 214 26.96 -23.92 22.88
C GLU A 214 27.71 -23.37 24.09
N TRP A 215 28.79 -22.62 23.86
CA TRP A 215 29.57 -21.99 24.91
C TRP A 215 28.76 -20.93 25.69
N LEU A 216 28.00 -20.08 24.97
CA LEU A 216 27.11 -19.10 25.60
C LEU A 216 25.99 -19.75 26.40
N TYR A 217 25.38 -20.82 25.86
CA TYR A 217 24.36 -21.60 26.57
C TYR A 217 24.92 -22.18 27.88
N PHE A 218 26.13 -22.75 27.83
CA PHE A 218 26.81 -23.29 29.01
C PHE A 218 27.08 -22.21 30.07
N ILE A 219 27.44 -20.99 29.67
CA ILE A 219 27.65 -19.87 30.60
C ILE A 219 26.34 -19.46 31.26
N LEU A 220 25.26 -19.34 30.49
CA LEU A 220 23.95 -18.96 31.00
C LEU A 220 23.38 -20.00 31.99
N ASP A 221 23.50 -21.29 31.67
CA ASP A 221 23.09 -22.38 32.57
C ASP A 221 23.94 -22.46 33.85
N ARG A 222 25.22 -22.08 33.78
CA ARG A 222 26.07 -21.98 34.98
C ARG A 222 25.66 -20.82 35.87
N ASN A 223 25.34 -19.67 35.30
CA ASN A 223 24.99 -18.47 36.06
C ASN A 223 23.61 -18.61 36.73
N SER A 224 22.62 -19.19 36.04
CA SER A 224 21.30 -19.46 36.64
C SER A 224 21.37 -20.40 37.85
N LYS A 225 22.27 -21.39 37.83
CA LYS A 225 22.50 -22.33 38.95
C LYS A 225 23.28 -21.72 40.13
N ILE A 226 23.95 -20.60 39.92
CA ILE A 226 24.65 -19.87 40.99
C ILE A 226 23.66 -18.95 41.72
N ASP A 227 22.74 -18.31 40.99
CA ASP A 227 21.70 -17.45 41.58
C ASP A 227 20.66 -18.22 42.42
N GLU A 228 20.39 -19.50 42.12
CA GLU A 228 19.50 -20.35 42.96
C GLU A 228 20.14 -20.85 44.26
N LYS A 229 21.46 -20.65 44.45
CA LYS A 229 22.21 -21.12 45.64
C LYS A 229 22.65 -20.01 46.59
N THR A 230 22.17 -18.78 46.37
CA THR A 230 22.46 -17.60 47.21
C THR A 230 21.17 -17.08 47.85
#